data_AF-A0AAU4BHW1-F1
#
_entry.id   AF-A0AAU4BHW1-F1
#
_cell.length_a   1.000
_cell.length_b   1.000
_cell.length_c   1.000
_cell.angle_alpha   90.00
_cell.angle_beta   90.00
_cell.angle_gamma   90.00
#
_symmetry.space_group_name_H-M   'P 1'
#
loop_
_entity.id
_entity.type
_entity.pdbx_description
1 polymer ?
#
loop_
_entity_poly.entity_id
_entity_poly.type
_entity_poly.pdbx_seq_one_letter_code
_entity_poly.pdbx_strand_id
1 'polypeptide(L)'
;MPALTLPPAAVPVGELAKIAESYGTGEAISARARPLAKKLEPIAHELARGRYQSPLRYPGAKSSLAPVIARVITSAKQSPVVPEINLLVEPFAGGASASLRMIGEGIVDRILLADADPLVTAFWQAAADDTEPLIDRMHDEWRQYVRGGGAKAVERWDYWRAWRPRSSMLPRNRRLAAAMQCLFLNRTTFSGILHGKAGPIGGRAQTSKYPIGCRWNPDALAERLRYVGHLYNVGRLVDVWRKDWRQTLDDVPEHYPQLLPSRVVAYLDPPYVEKSSVLYRASFDPRGGYGGDGLGASRPTDDTLHLELADFLRKKAQFRWLLSYDNHPMLTQSEWLYAHDRMTPSKLDCDTLGVRRWRISKRLVATRYSAAGRVGKRSADELLITTLPPATVPMDEQLRLP
;
A
#
# COMPACT_ATOMS: atom_id res chain seq x y z
N MET A 1 23.65 3.92 23.82
CA MET A 1 23.51 3.95 22.35
C MET A 1 24.00 2.63 21.81
N PRO A 2 23.17 1.80 21.18
CA PRO A 2 23.68 0.68 20.40
C PRO A 2 24.16 1.22 19.04
N ALA A 3 25.39 0.88 18.66
CA ALA A 3 25.94 1.20 17.35
C ALA A 3 25.24 0.33 16.29
N LEU A 4 24.56 0.96 15.34
CA LEU A 4 24.02 0.30 14.16
C LEU A 4 25.19 -0.03 13.23
N THR A 5 25.54 -1.31 13.11
CA THR A 5 26.52 -1.80 12.14
C THR A 5 25.88 -2.03 10.77
N LEU A 6 26.69 -1.90 9.71
CA LEU A 6 26.27 -2.11 8.32
C LEU A 6 25.69 -3.53 8.11
N PRO A 7 24.53 -3.67 7.42
CA PRO A 7 23.92 -4.97 7.17
C PRO A 7 24.63 -5.75 6.03
N PRO A 8 24.73 -7.09 6.13
CA PRO A 8 25.07 -7.95 5.02
C PRO A 8 23.93 -8.09 4.00
N ALA A 9 24.25 -8.48 2.77
CA ALA A 9 23.36 -8.49 1.61
C ALA A 9 22.20 -9.52 1.68
N ALA A 10 20.98 -9.03 1.39
CA ALA A 10 19.75 -9.63 0.84
C ALA A 10 19.17 -10.98 1.36
N VAL A 11 17.84 -11.01 1.48
CA VAL A 11 16.94 -12.02 2.11
C VAL A 11 16.09 -12.76 1.05
N PRO A 12 15.54 -13.97 1.30
CA PRO A 12 15.20 -14.89 0.22
C PRO A 12 13.83 -14.58 -0.41
N VAL A 13 13.89 -13.95 -1.58
CA VAL A 13 12.79 -13.68 -2.54
C VAL A 13 11.97 -14.94 -2.94
N GLY A 14 12.51 -16.14 -2.71
CA GLY A 14 11.96 -17.40 -3.25
C GLY A 14 10.65 -17.90 -2.63
N GLU A 15 10.30 -17.52 -1.40
CA GLU A 15 9.13 -18.08 -0.69
C GLU A 15 7.83 -17.35 -1.03
N LEU A 16 7.85 -16.01 -1.04
CA LEU A 16 6.73 -15.19 -1.51
C LEU A 16 6.40 -15.47 -2.99
N ALA A 17 7.43 -15.72 -3.81
CA ALA A 17 7.25 -16.11 -5.21
C ALA A 17 6.50 -17.45 -5.35
N LYS A 18 6.85 -18.47 -4.56
CA LYS A 18 6.14 -19.76 -4.54
C LYS A 18 4.69 -19.62 -4.08
N ILE A 19 4.45 -18.83 -3.03
CA ILE A 19 3.08 -18.56 -2.54
C ILE A 19 2.26 -17.85 -3.63
N ALA A 20 2.84 -16.88 -4.32
CA ALA A 20 2.16 -16.17 -5.39
C ALA A 20 1.80 -17.04 -6.59
N GLU A 21 2.75 -17.86 -7.03
CA GLU A 21 2.50 -18.85 -8.08
C GLU A 21 1.39 -19.81 -7.67
N SER A 22 1.32 -20.17 -6.39
CA SER A 22 0.22 -20.97 -5.84
C SER A 22 -1.13 -20.27 -5.93
N TYR A 23 -1.19 -18.93 -5.75
CA TYR A 23 -2.41 -18.15 -5.94
C TYR A 23 -2.70 -17.82 -7.41
N GLY A 24 -1.87 -18.21 -8.36
CA GLY A 24 -2.08 -17.93 -9.78
C GLY A 24 -1.95 -16.44 -10.12
N THR A 25 -1.17 -15.69 -9.33
CA THR A 25 -0.87 -14.28 -9.60
C THR A 25 0.44 -14.14 -10.36
N GLY A 26 0.43 -13.31 -11.40
CA GLY A 26 1.65 -12.87 -12.08
C GLY A 26 2.35 -11.74 -11.31
N GLU A 27 3.52 -11.32 -11.78
CA GLU A 27 4.17 -10.09 -11.30
C GLU A 27 3.38 -8.82 -11.63
N ALA A 28 2.51 -8.88 -12.64
CA ALA A 28 1.63 -7.82 -13.12
C ALA A 28 0.31 -8.44 -13.58
N ILE A 29 -0.73 -7.61 -13.84
CA ILE A 29 -1.97 -8.11 -14.44
C ILE A 29 -1.71 -8.59 -15.87
N SER A 30 -0.93 -7.83 -16.63
CA SER A 30 -0.53 -8.13 -18.00
C SER A 30 0.97 -8.39 -18.07
N ALA A 31 1.37 -9.39 -18.86
CA ALA A 31 2.79 -9.71 -19.06
C ALA A 31 3.58 -8.60 -19.77
N ARG A 32 2.90 -7.71 -20.49
CA ARG A 32 3.48 -6.50 -21.09
C ARG A 32 2.83 -5.27 -20.48
N ALA A 33 3.63 -4.24 -20.25
CA ALA A 33 3.13 -2.95 -19.80
C ALA A 33 2.06 -2.43 -20.76
N ARG A 34 0.91 -2.01 -20.22
CA ARG A 34 -0.14 -1.40 -21.03
C ARG A 34 0.35 -0.04 -21.55
N PRO A 35 0.20 0.25 -22.85
CA PRO A 35 0.53 1.56 -23.37
C PRO A 35 -0.26 2.66 -22.65
N LEU A 36 0.41 3.74 -22.27
CA LEU A 36 -0.26 4.88 -21.66
C LEU A 36 -1.08 5.62 -22.73
N ALA A 37 -2.41 5.64 -22.57
CA ALA A 37 -3.29 6.37 -23.49
C ALA A 37 -2.89 7.86 -23.56
N LYS A 38 -2.77 8.41 -24.77
CA LYS A 38 -2.40 9.82 -24.97
C LYS A 38 -3.46 10.79 -24.47
N LYS A 39 -4.73 10.42 -24.65
CA LYS A 39 -5.89 11.17 -24.16
C LYS A 39 -6.55 10.35 -23.05
N LEU A 40 -6.87 11.05 -21.97
CA LEU A 40 -7.43 10.47 -20.77
C LEU A 40 -8.88 10.91 -20.60
N GLU A 41 -9.80 9.95 -20.67
CA GLU A 41 -11.22 10.23 -20.46
C GLU A 41 -11.49 10.60 -19.00
N PRO A 42 -12.47 11.47 -18.71
CA PRO A 42 -12.90 11.75 -17.34
C PRO A 42 -13.33 10.48 -16.60
N ILE A 43 -13.10 10.43 -15.29
CA ILE A 43 -13.52 9.29 -14.46
C ILE A 43 -15.03 9.40 -14.21
N ALA A 44 -15.82 8.79 -15.09
CA ALA A 44 -17.27 8.74 -14.99
C ALA A 44 -17.75 7.65 -14.01
N HIS A 45 -17.49 7.84 -12.72
CA HIS A 45 -17.95 6.95 -11.66
C HIS A 45 -18.23 7.73 -10.36
N GLU A 46 -19.36 7.49 -9.69
CA GLU A 46 -19.80 8.29 -8.53
C GLU A 46 -18.79 8.28 -7.37
N LEU A 47 -18.17 7.11 -7.12
CA LEU A 47 -17.12 6.98 -6.12
C LEU A 47 -15.85 7.79 -6.38
N ALA A 48 -15.63 8.39 -7.56
CA ALA A 48 -14.50 9.29 -7.78
C ALA A 48 -14.46 10.44 -6.74
N ARG A 49 -15.63 10.89 -6.28
CA ARG A 49 -15.78 11.91 -5.22
C ARG A 49 -16.22 11.33 -3.87
N GLY A 50 -16.27 10.00 -3.76
CA GLY A 50 -16.73 9.29 -2.58
C GLY A 50 -15.71 9.32 -1.44
N ARG A 51 -16.19 9.39 -0.20
CA ARG A 51 -15.33 9.34 1.00
C ARG A 51 -14.60 8.01 1.17
N TYR A 52 -15.23 6.91 0.75
CA TYR A 52 -14.76 5.55 0.97
C TYR A 52 -14.63 4.80 -0.37
N GLN A 53 -13.50 4.96 -1.03
CA GLN A 53 -13.21 4.36 -2.33
C GLN A 53 -12.61 2.95 -2.23
N SER A 54 -11.75 2.70 -1.24
CA SER A 54 -11.11 1.40 -1.08
C SER A 54 -12.09 0.32 -0.60
N PRO A 55 -12.16 -0.85 -1.26
CA PRO A 55 -12.91 -2.00 -0.75
C PRO A 55 -12.31 -2.59 0.54
N LEU A 56 -11.00 -2.41 0.74
CA LEU A 56 -10.26 -2.93 1.89
C LEU A 56 -10.24 -1.95 3.07
N ARG A 57 -10.15 -2.53 4.27
CA ARG A 57 -9.84 -1.84 5.52
C ARG A 57 -8.42 -2.21 5.92
N TYR A 58 -7.48 -1.32 5.68
CA TYR A 58 -6.11 -1.54 6.14
C TYR A 58 -5.87 -0.88 7.50
N PRO A 59 -5.11 -1.52 8.41
CA PRO A 59 -4.62 -0.89 9.63
C PRO A 59 -3.83 0.41 9.32
N GLY A 60 -3.75 1.32 10.29
CA GLY A 60 -2.97 2.57 10.14
C GLY A 60 -3.77 3.82 9.75
N ALA A 61 -5.10 3.69 9.59
CA ALA A 61 -6.05 4.81 9.44
C ALA A 61 -5.69 5.87 8.37
N LYS A 62 -4.90 5.52 7.35
CA LYS A 62 -4.36 6.45 6.34
C LYS A 62 -5.41 7.19 5.50
N SER A 63 -6.66 6.75 5.54
CA SER A 63 -7.79 7.55 5.05
C SER A 63 -7.83 8.97 5.64
N SER A 64 -7.30 9.18 6.86
CA SER A 64 -7.19 10.53 7.44
C SER A 64 -5.97 11.32 6.94
N LEU A 65 -4.92 10.64 6.46
CA LEU A 65 -3.73 11.26 5.88
C LEU A 65 -3.92 11.59 4.39
N ALA A 66 -4.75 10.82 3.67
CA ALA A 66 -5.01 11.02 2.25
C ALA A 66 -5.35 12.49 1.87
N PRO A 67 -6.20 13.24 2.62
CA PRO A 67 -6.41 14.67 2.35
C PRO A 67 -5.14 15.53 2.47
N VAL A 68 -4.26 15.21 3.42
CA VAL A 68 -3.00 15.94 3.61
C VAL A 68 -2.05 15.66 2.45
N ILE A 69 -1.95 14.40 2.03
CA ILE A 69 -1.17 13.99 0.84
C ILE A 69 -1.70 14.69 -0.42
N ALA A 70 -3.03 14.74 -0.60
CA ALA A 70 -3.67 15.49 -1.69
C ALA A 70 -3.24 16.95 -1.72
N ARG A 71 -3.25 17.63 -0.56
CA ARG A 71 -2.79 19.01 -0.46
C ARG A 71 -1.33 19.17 -0.85
N VAL A 72 -0.44 18.31 -0.33
CA VAL A 72 1.00 18.37 -0.61
C VAL A 72 1.30 18.14 -2.09
N ILE A 73 0.66 17.14 -2.71
CA ILE A 73 0.81 16.84 -4.14
C ILE A 73 0.23 17.97 -5.00
N THR A 74 -0.93 18.51 -4.63
CA THR A 74 -1.55 19.63 -5.34
C THR A 74 -0.69 20.89 -5.28
N SER A 75 -0.14 21.22 -4.11
CA SER A 75 0.77 22.36 -3.96
C SER A 75 2.05 22.16 -4.77
N ALA A 76 2.59 20.94 -4.85
CA ALA A 76 3.76 20.66 -5.68
C ALA A 76 3.57 21.01 -7.16
N LYS A 77 2.32 20.91 -7.67
CA LYS A 77 1.95 21.27 -9.05
C LYS A 77 2.05 22.76 -9.36
N GLN A 78 2.20 23.61 -8.34
CA GLN A 78 2.48 25.04 -8.51
C GLN A 78 3.95 25.31 -8.87
N SER A 79 4.81 24.30 -8.75
CA SER A 79 6.22 24.43 -9.11
C SER A 79 6.44 24.16 -10.60
N PRO A 80 7.24 24.97 -11.31
CA PRO A 80 7.54 24.74 -12.73
C PRO A 80 8.32 23.43 -12.97
N VAL A 81 8.92 22.83 -11.93
CA VAL A 81 9.67 21.56 -12.04
C VAL A 81 8.80 20.30 -11.87
N VAL A 82 7.56 20.44 -11.38
CA VAL A 82 6.57 19.36 -11.23
C VAL A 82 5.19 19.90 -11.63
N PRO A 83 4.99 20.41 -12.87
CA PRO A 83 3.74 21.07 -13.25
C PRO A 83 2.55 20.09 -13.31
N GLU A 84 2.82 18.81 -13.52
CA GLU A 84 1.83 17.75 -13.56
C GLU A 84 2.40 16.44 -12.97
N ILE A 85 1.52 15.57 -12.51
CA ILE A 85 1.89 14.25 -12.00
C ILE A 85 1.05 13.24 -12.76
N ASN A 86 1.70 12.59 -13.73
CA ASN A 86 1.03 11.64 -14.60
C ASN A 86 0.85 10.29 -13.90
N LEU A 87 1.87 9.81 -13.19
CA LEU A 87 1.83 8.51 -12.54
C LEU A 87 2.17 8.65 -11.05
N LEU A 88 1.21 8.27 -10.20
CA LEU A 88 1.46 8.03 -8.79
C LEU A 88 1.73 6.54 -8.57
N VAL A 89 2.85 6.21 -7.95
CA VAL A 89 3.25 4.84 -7.64
C VAL A 89 3.10 4.61 -6.14
N GLU A 90 2.33 3.61 -5.73
CA GLU A 90 2.17 3.22 -4.32
C GLU A 90 2.75 1.82 -4.10
N PRO A 91 4.06 1.69 -3.77
CA PRO A 91 4.75 0.40 -3.60
C PRO A 91 4.36 -0.38 -2.34
N PHE A 92 3.61 0.26 -1.44
CA PHE A 92 3.05 -0.32 -0.22
C PHE A 92 1.53 -0.18 -0.27
N ALA A 93 0.92 -0.66 -1.35
CA ALA A 93 -0.47 -0.37 -1.66
C ALA A 93 -1.40 -0.70 -0.49
N GLY A 94 -1.32 -1.90 0.09
CA GLY A 94 -2.19 -2.30 1.19
C GLY A 94 -3.67 -2.04 0.88
N GLY A 95 -4.24 -0.99 1.47
CA GLY A 95 -5.60 -0.51 1.19
C GLY A 95 -5.75 0.53 0.05
N ALA A 96 -4.67 1.04 -0.54
CA ALA A 96 -4.61 2.00 -1.65
C ALA A 96 -5.48 3.25 -1.47
N SER A 97 -5.76 3.64 -0.21
CA SER A 97 -6.71 4.72 0.08
C SER A 97 -6.17 6.08 -0.35
N ALA A 98 -4.85 6.27 -0.35
CA ALA A 98 -4.22 7.49 -0.85
C ALA A 98 -4.32 7.56 -2.38
N SER A 99 -3.85 6.53 -3.11
CA SER A 99 -3.92 6.52 -4.57
C SER A 99 -5.34 6.65 -5.11
N LEU A 100 -6.31 5.90 -4.56
CA LEU A 100 -7.71 5.98 -5.00
C LEU A 100 -8.32 7.37 -4.81
N ARG A 101 -7.90 8.08 -3.75
CA ARG A 101 -8.30 9.47 -3.52
C ARG A 101 -7.66 10.41 -4.53
N MET A 102 -6.34 10.30 -4.74
CA MET A 102 -5.61 11.16 -5.67
C MET A 102 -6.17 11.06 -7.10
N ILE A 103 -6.43 9.83 -7.56
CA ILE A 103 -6.97 9.61 -8.91
C ILE A 103 -8.42 10.09 -9.01
N GLY A 104 -9.24 9.83 -7.99
CA GLY A 104 -10.65 10.24 -7.98
C GLY A 104 -10.85 11.76 -7.96
N GLU A 105 -9.98 12.48 -7.23
CA GLU A 105 -9.96 13.95 -7.19
C GLU A 105 -9.32 14.58 -8.44
N GLY A 106 -8.77 13.78 -9.36
CA GLY A 106 -8.07 14.27 -10.55
C GLY A 106 -6.75 14.98 -10.23
N ILE A 107 -6.17 14.72 -9.06
CA ILE A 107 -4.88 15.30 -8.63
C ILE A 107 -3.74 14.70 -9.45
N VAL A 108 -3.82 13.40 -9.73
CA VAL A 108 -2.90 12.63 -10.56
C VAL A 108 -3.65 11.98 -11.73
N ASP A 109 -2.98 11.77 -12.85
CA ASP A 109 -3.63 11.23 -14.05
C ASP A 109 -3.83 9.72 -14.01
N ARG A 110 -2.89 9.01 -13.38
CA ARG A 110 -2.81 7.56 -13.33
C ARG A 110 -2.21 7.08 -12.01
N ILE A 111 -2.53 5.85 -11.65
CA ILE A 111 -1.97 5.17 -10.49
C ILE A 111 -1.38 3.81 -10.89
N LEU A 112 -0.28 3.43 -10.23
CA LEU A 112 0.29 2.09 -10.22
C LEU A 112 0.30 1.61 -8.77
N LEU A 113 -0.33 0.47 -8.52
CA LEU A 113 -0.33 -0.14 -7.20
C LEU A 113 0.68 -1.28 -7.17
N ALA A 114 1.49 -1.39 -6.11
CA ALA A 114 2.28 -2.58 -5.88
C ALA A 114 2.22 -3.00 -4.41
N ASP A 115 2.28 -4.31 -4.18
CA ASP A 115 2.40 -4.86 -2.84
C ASP A 115 3.18 -6.18 -2.87
N ALA A 116 4.00 -6.38 -1.84
CA ALA A 116 4.79 -7.60 -1.67
C ALA A 116 3.91 -8.78 -1.20
N ASP A 117 2.80 -8.53 -0.50
CA ASP A 117 1.91 -9.61 -0.03
C ASP A 117 1.13 -10.21 -1.21
N PRO A 118 1.37 -11.49 -1.56
CA PRO A 118 0.68 -12.13 -2.67
C PRO A 118 -0.84 -12.17 -2.53
N LEU A 119 -1.36 -12.17 -1.30
CA LEU A 119 -2.81 -12.17 -1.05
C LEU A 119 -3.44 -10.80 -1.33
N VAL A 120 -2.76 -9.72 -0.93
CA VAL A 120 -3.19 -8.33 -1.21
C VAL A 120 -3.09 -8.05 -2.71
N THR A 121 -2.01 -8.51 -3.35
CA THR A 121 -1.86 -8.35 -4.79
C THR A 121 -2.87 -9.18 -5.58
N ALA A 122 -3.16 -10.42 -5.18
CA ALA A 122 -4.24 -11.20 -5.78
C ALA A 122 -5.58 -10.47 -5.73
N PHE A 123 -5.87 -9.82 -4.60
CA PHE A 123 -7.07 -9.00 -4.45
C PHE A 123 -7.10 -7.84 -5.44
N TRP A 124 -6.06 -7.01 -5.50
CA TRP A 124 -6.06 -5.83 -6.38
C TRP A 124 -6.07 -6.22 -7.86
N GLN A 125 -5.36 -7.29 -8.25
CA GLN A 125 -5.39 -7.82 -9.61
C GLN A 125 -6.81 -8.29 -9.99
N ALA A 126 -7.47 -9.07 -9.13
CA ALA A 126 -8.84 -9.53 -9.39
C ALA A 126 -9.87 -8.38 -9.33
N ALA A 127 -9.71 -7.41 -8.42
CA ALA A 127 -10.59 -6.24 -8.36
C ALA A 127 -10.53 -5.40 -9.64
N ALA A 128 -9.37 -5.35 -10.29
CA ALA A 128 -9.15 -4.63 -11.54
C ALA A 128 -9.56 -5.42 -12.80
N ASP A 129 -9.23 -6.71 -12.88
CA ASP A 129 -9.30 -7.53 -14.10
C ASP A 129 -10.39 -8.62 -14.06
N ASP A 130 -10.85 -9.01 -12.87
CA ASP A 130 -11.91 -10.02 -12.63
C ASP A 130 -13.06 -9.42 -11.79
N THR A 131 -13.38 -8.15 -12.01
CA THR A 131 -14.25 -7.34 -11.13
C THR A 131 -15.62 -7.98 -10.87
N GLU A 132 -16.42 -8.26 -11.90
CA GLU A 132 -17.76 -8.84 -11.72
C GLU A 132 -17.71 -10.27 -11.15
N PRO A 133 -16.84 -11.19 -11.62
CA PRO A 133 -16.66 -12.49 -10.97
C PRO A 133 -16.33 -12.41 -9.46
N LEU A 134 -15.53 -11.42 -9.04
CA LEU A 134 -15.23 -11.20 -7.63
C LEU A 134 -16.45 -10.67 -6.86
N ILE A 135 -17.23 -9.77 -7.46
CA ILE A 135 -18.48 -9.25 -6.89
C ILE A 135 -19.49 -10.39 -6.71
N ASP A 136 -19.71 -11.22 -7.72
CA ASP A 136 -20.62 -12.36 -7.66
C ASP A 136 -20.24 -13.30 -6.51
N ARG A 137 -18.96 -13.66 -6.43
CA ARG A 137 -18.45 -14.51 -5.35
C ARG A 137 -18.62 -13.85 -3.98
N MET A 138 -18.37 -12.55 -3.87
CA MET A 138 -18.56 -11.79 -2.62
C MET A 138 -20.03 -11.80 -2.17
N HIS A 139 -20.99 -11.63 -3.09
CA HIS A 139 -22.41 -11.72 -2.77
C HIS A 139 -22.82 -13.14 -2.33
N ASP A 140 -22.26 -14.18 -2.95
CA ASP A 140 -22.49 -15.57 -2.53
C ASP A 140 -21.98 -15.83 -1.11
N GLU A 141 -20.76 -15.42 -0.80
CA GLU A 141 -20.19 -15.55 0.55
C GLU A 141 -21.06 -14.83 1.59
N TRP A 142 -21.53 -13.62 1.27
CA TRP A 142 -22.44 -12.86 2.14
C TRP A 142 -23.75 -13.59 2.38
N ARG A 143 -24.47 -13.96 1.30
CA ARG A 143 -25.80 -14.58 1.39
C ARG A 143 -25.76 -15.91 2.12
N GLN A 144 -24.76 -16.74 1.82
CA GLN A 144 -24.69 -18.09 2.33
C GLN A 144 -24.14 -18.16 3.75
N TYR A 145 -23.11 -17.37 4.09
CA TYR A 145 -22.34 -17.59 5.30
C TYR A 145 -22.34 -16.42 6.29
N VAL A 146 -22.38 -15.17 5.82
CA VAL A 146 -22.13 -14.00 6.70
C VAL A 146 -23.41 -13.30 7.14
N ARG A 147 -24.45 -13.22 6.29
CA ARG A 147 -25.70 -12.46 6.55
C ARG A 147 -26.39 -12.87 7.86
N GLY A 148 -26.43 -14.17 8.14
CA GLY A 148 -27.03 -14.72 9.37
C GLY A 148 -26.16 -14.56 10.62
N GLY A 149 -24.88 -14.21 10.48
CA GLY A 149 -23.92 -14.10 11.58
C GLY A 149 -23.65 -15.43 12.29
N GLY A 150 -23.22 -15.35 13.56
CA GLY A 150 -23.10 -16.49 14.46
C GLY A 150 -22.04 -17.53 14.05
N ALA A 151 -22.26 -18.78 14.48
CA ALA A 151 -21.31 -19.89 14.31
C ALA A 151 -20.98 -20.17 12.84
N LYS A 152 -21.98 -20.17 11.95
CA LYS A 152 -21.78 -20.41 10.50
C LYS A 152 -20.80 -19.43 9.86
N ALA A 153 -20.89 -18.15 10.24
CA ALA A 153 -19.98 -17.13 9.73
C ALA A 153 -18.55 -17.31 10.29
N VAL A 154 -18.41 -17.75 11.55
CA VAL A 154 -17.12 -18.06 12.18
C VAL A 154 -16.48 -19.31 11.57
N GLU A 155 -17.25 -20.36 11.30
CA GLU A 155 -16.78 -21.55 10.58
C GLU A 155 -16.30 -21.19 9.18
N ARG A 156 -17.01 -20.30 8.49
CA ARG A 156 -16.57 -19.82 7.18
C ARG A 156 -15.30 -18.97 7.26
N TRP A 157 -15.13 -18.21 8.34
CA TRP A 157 -13.88 -17.53 8.63
C TRP A 157 -12.73 -18.51 8.83
N ASP A 158 -12.93 -19.57 9.62
CA ASP A 158 -11.92 -20.63 9.83
C ASP A 158 -11.56 -21.32 8.50
N TYR A 159 -12.56 -21.59 7.64
CA TYR A 159 -12.33 -22.09 6.28
C TYR A 159 -11.41 -21.18 5.47
N TRP A 160 -11.73 -19.88 5.39
CA TRP A 160 -10.91 -18.94 4.62
C TRP A 160 -9.53 -18.72 5.24
N ARG A 161 -9.37 -18.84 6.57
CA ARG A 161 -8.06 -18.82 7.23
C ARG A 161 -7.20 -20.04 6.86
N ALA A 162 -7.82 -21.21 6.79
CA ALA A 162 -7.14 -22.46 6.46
C ALA A 162 -6.99 -22.69 4.95
N TRP A 163 -7.75 -21.98 4.11
CA TRP A 163 -7.79 -22.21 2.67
C TRP A 163 -6.41 -22.12 2.02
N ARG A 164 -6.14 -23.08 1.14
CA ARG A 164 -4.96 -23.13 0.27
C ARG A 164 -5.40 -23.50 -1.15
N PRO A 165 -4.76 -22.93 -2.18
CA PRO A 165 -5.07 -23.26 -3.56
C PRO A 165 -4.74 -24.73 -3.86
N ARG A 166 -5.59 -25.39 -4.64
CA ARG A 166 -5.32 -26.75 -5.15
C ARG A 166 -4.57 -26.64 -6.48
N SER A 167 -3.57 -27.49 -6.70
CA SER A 167 -2.78 -27.51 -7.94
C SER A 167 -3.62 -27.74 -9.20
N SER A 168 -4.74 -28.45 -9.08
CA SER A 168 -5.67 -28.70 -10.19
C SER A 168 -6.50 -27.48 -10.62
N MET A 169 -6.49 -26.38 -9.87
CA MET A 169 -7.24 -25.19 -10.22
C MET A 169 -6.48 -24.36 -11.28
N LEU A 170 -7.22 -23.88 -12.28
CA LEU A 170 -6.70 -22.90 -13.25
C LEU A 170 -6.14 -21.66 -12.52
N PRO A 171 -5.02 -21.06 -12.98
CA PRO A 171 -4.41 -19.90 -12.33
C PRO A 171 -5.39 -18.78 -12.02
N ARG A 172 -6.25 -18.41 -12.99
CA ARG A 172 -7.30 -17.39 -12.81
C ARG A 172 -8.27 -17.73 -11.67
N ASN A 173 -8.68 -18.99 -11.54
CA ASN A 173 -9.58 -19.43 -10.46
C ASN A 173 -8.89 -19.40 -9.10
N ARG A 174 -7.58 -19.68 -9.05
CA ARG A 174 -6.77 -19.52 -7.83
C ARG A 174 -6.67 -18.05 -7.42
N ARG A 175 -6.48 -17.14 -8.39
CA ARG A 175 -6.42 -15.68 -8.16
C ARG A 175 -7.74 -15.16 -7.62
N LEU A 176 -8.85 -15.54 -8.25
CA LEU A 176 -10.20 -15.15 -7.81
C LEU A 176 -10.50 -15.66 -6.38
N ALA A 177 -10.15 -16.91 -6.06
CA ALA A 177 -10.34 -17.46 -4.72
C ALA A 177 -9.45 -16.78 -3.67
N ALA A 178 -8.19 -16.47 -4.01
CA ALA A 178 -7.28 -15.71 -3.14
C ALA A 178 -7.78 -14.27 -2.92
N ALA A 179 -8.27 -13.60 -3.97
CA ALA A 179 -8.89 -12.28 -3.85
C ALA A 179 -10.10 -12.30 -2.91
N MET A 180 -10.96 -13.33 -3.05
CA MET A 180 -12.09 -13.54 -2.14
C MET A 180 -11.61 -13.82 -0.71
N GLN A 181 -10.59 -14.65 -0.52
CA GLN A 181 -9.99 -14.89 0.80
C GLN A 181 -9.50 -13.59 1.44
N CYS A 182 -8.79 -12.75 0.69
CA CYS A 182 -8.32 -11.44 1.14
C CYS A 182 -9.49 -10.56 1.60
N LEU A 183 -10.47 -10.34 0.72
CA LEU A 183 -11.63 -9.50 1.01
C LEU A 183 -12.42 -10.05 2.20
N PHE A 184 -12.66 -11.36 2.24
CA PHE A 184 -13.43 -12.00 3.29
C PHE A 184 -12.78 -11.75 4.65
N LEU A 185 -11.51 -12.13 4.79
CA LEU A 185 -10.77 -11.97 6.03
C LEU A 185 -10.65 -10.49 6.41
N ASN A 186 -10.42 -9.60 5.45
CA ASN A 186 -10.35 -8.17 5.69
C ASN A 186 -11.65 -7.60 6.28
N ARG A 187 -12.82 -8.05 5.79
CA ARG A 187 -14.11 -7.57 6.30
C ARG A 187 -14.52 -8.20 7.63
N THR A 188 -14.07 -9.42 7.90
CA THR A 188 -14.56 -10.25 9.02
C THR A 188 -13.54 -10.44 10.15
N THR A 189 -12.32 -9.91 10.02
CA THR A 189 -11.29 -9.95 11.07
C THR A 189 -11.24 -8.63 11.85
N PHE A 190 -10.87 -8.69 13.13
CA PHE A 190 -10.70 -7.50 13.94
C PHE A 190 -9.76 -6.50 13.24
N SER A 191 -10.23 -5.24 13.11
CA SER A 191 -9.53 -4.15 12.40
C SER A 191 -9.12 -4.44 10.93
N GLY A 192 -9.62 -5.51 10.32
CA GLY A 192 -9.24 -5.91 8.96
C GLY A 192 -7.80 -6.41 8.83
N ILE A 193 -7.18 -6.78 9.94
CA ILE A 193 -5.82 -7.32 9.99
C ILE A 193 -5.82 -8.69 9.31
N LEU A 194 -5.02 -8.84 8.26
CA LEU A 194 -4.87 -10.12 7.56
C LEU A 194 -3.83 -11.03 8.22
N HIS A 195 -2.99 -10.46 9.09
CA HIS A 195 -1.96 -11.18 9.84
C HIS A 195 -2.57 -12.18 10.83
N GLY A 196 -1.88 -13.31 11.03
CA GLY A 196 -2.49 -14.50 11.65
C GLY A 196 -2.82 -14.44 13.13
N LYS A 197 -2.46 -13.36 13.82
CA LYS A 197 -2.72 -13.15 15.25
C LYS A 197 -4.13 -12.60 15.53
N ALA A 198 -4.80 -12.01 14.54
CA ALA A 198 -6.12 -11.42 14.74
C ALA A 198 -7.24 -12.45 14.52
N GLY A 199 -8.21 -12.46 15.43
CA GLY A 199 -9.41 -13.31 15.35
C GLY A 199 -10.59 -12.63 14.64
N PRO A 200 -11.69 -13.36 14.42
CA PRO A 200 -12.89 -12.81 13.81
C PRO A 200 -13.43 -11.63 14.63
N ILE A 201 -13.90 -10.58 13.95
CA ILE A 201 -14.57 -9.47 14.62
C ILE A 201 -15.81 -10.00 15.34
N GLY A 202 -16.01 -9.52 16.57
CA GLY A 202 -17.03 -10.02 17.48
C GLY A 202 -16.60 -11.18 18.36
N GLY A 203 -15.39 -11.70 18.17
CA GLY A 203 -14.84 -12.83 18.91
C GLY A 203 -15.44 -14.16 18.44
N ARG A 204 -14.82 -15.29 18.80
CA ARG A 204 -15.30 -16.61 18.36
C ARG A 204 -16.72 -16.93 18.86
N ALA A 205 -17.06 -16.45 20.07
CA ALA A 205 -18.39 -16.61 20.65
C ALA A 205 -19.45 -15.64 20.06
N GLN A 206 -19.04 -14.65 19.24
CA GLN A 206 -19.94 -13.67 18.62
C GLN A 206 -20.84 -12.89 19.60
N THR A 207 -20.35 -12.63 20.81
CA THR A 207 -21.09 -11.91 21.87
C THR A 207 -20.85 -10.41 21.90
N SER A 208 -19.93 -9.89 21.08
CA SER A 208 -19.67 -8.45 20.99
C SER A 208 -20.81 -7.69 20.30
N LYS A 209 -20.96 -6.40 20.64
CA LYS A 209 -21.82 -5.47 19.88
C LYS A 209 -21.44 -5.31 18.40
N TYR A 210 -20.25 -5.75 18.00
CA TYR A 210 -19.79 -5.75 16.61
C TYR A 210 -19.73 -7.19 16.07
N PRO A 211 -20.83 -7.72 15.52
CA PRO A 211 -20.84 -9.09 14.98
C PRO A 211 -19.95 -9.19 13.73
N ILE A 212 -19.59 -10.42 13.34
CA ILE A 212 -18.65 -10.71 12.25
C ILE A 212 -19.02 -10.04 10.91
N GLY A 213 -20.31 -9.94 10.63
CA GLY A 213 -20.85 -9.31 9.42
C GLY A 213 -21.03 -7.80 9.49
N CYS A 214 -20.77 -7.13 10.63
CA CYS A 214 -21.12 -5.71 10.81
C CYS A 214 -20.37 -4.75 9.87
N ARG A 215 -19.31 -5.25 9.21
CA ARG A 215 -18.52 -4.52 8.23
C ARG A 215 -18.80 -5.00 6.81
N TRP A 216 -19.72 -5.90 6.57
CA TRP A 216 -20.00 -6.40 5.23
C TRP A 216 -21.25 -5.72 4.67
N ASN A 217 -21.07 -4.55 4.05
CA ASN A 217 -22.12 -3.95 3.23
C ASN A 217 -21.85 -4.39 1.77
N PRO A 218 -22.58 -5.40 1.26
CA PRO A 218 -22.27 -6.00 -0.04
C PRO A 218 -22.43 -5.00 -1.18
N ASP A 219 -23.49 -4.19 -1.20
CA ASP A 219 -23.76 -3.23 -2.27
C ASP A 219 -22.68 -2.14 -2.30
N ALA A 220 -22.33 -1.60 -1.14
CA ALA A 220 -21.25 -0.61 -1.05
C ALA A 220 -19.86 -1.20 -1.33
N LEU A 221 -19.66 -2.52 -1.19
CA LEU A 221 -18.42 -3.19 -1.59
C LEU A 221 -18.39 -3.44 -3.10
N ALA A 222 -19.51 -3.85 -3.69
CA ALA A 222 -19.66 -4.03 -5.13
C ALA A 222 -19.36 -2.73 -5.88
N GLU A 223 -19.92 -1.61 -5.43
CA GLU A 223 -19.66 -0.30 -6.04
C GLU A 223 -18.17 0.10 -5.96
N ARG A 224 -17.50 -0.21 -4.85
CA ARG A 224 -16.05 0.05 -4.71
C ARG A 224 -15.22 -0.84 -5.62
N LEU A 225 -15.61 -2.09 -5.83
CA LEU A 225 -14.95 -3.00 -6.76
C LEU A 225 -15.16 -2.53 -8.20
N ARG A 226 -16.39 -2.14 -8.58
CA ARG A 226 -16.69 -1.54 -9.89
C ARG A 226 -15.91 -0.27 -10.16
N TYR A 227 -15.70 0.56 -9.15
CA TYR A 227 -14.83 1.74 -9.28
C TYR A 227 -13.39 1.35 -9.65
N VAL A 228 -12.81 0.34 -9.00
CA VAL A 228 -11.46 -0.15 -9.32
C VAL A 228 -11.40 -0.73 -10.74
N GLY A 229 -12.37 -1.58 -11.11
CA GLY A 229 -12.49 -2.12 -12.46
C GLY A 229 -12.64 -1.03 -13.52
N HIS A 230 -13.46 -0.01 -13.26
CA HIS A 230 -13.61 1.16 -14.12
C HIS A 230 -12.29 1.89 -14.31
N LEU A 231 -11.56 2.18 -13.23
CA LEU A 231 -10.24 2.82 -13.32
C LEU A 231 -9.28 2.00 -14.18
N TYR A 232 -9.27 0.67 -14.05
CA TYR A 232 -8.43 -0.20 -14.89
C TYR A 232 -8.86 -0.18 -16.36
N ASN A 233 -10.17 -0.26 -16.62
CA ASN A 233 -10.73 -0.27 -17.98
C ASN A 233 -10.41 1.01 -18.75
N VAL A 234 -10.56 2.18 -18.11
CA VAL A 234 -10.23 3.49 -18.71
C VAL A 234 -8.74 3.85 -18.61
N GLY A 235 -7.90 2.92 -18.14
CA GLY A 235 -6.44 3.05 -18.05
C GLY A 235 -5.93 3.96 -16.93
N ARG A 236 -6.79 4.43 -16.03
CA ARG A 236 -6.42 5.27 -14.88
C ARG A 236 -5.66 4.48 -13.81
N LEU A 237 -5.98 3.20 -13.62
CA LEU A 237 -5.10 2.23 -12.96
C LEU A 237 -4.30 1.53 -14.06
N VAL A 238 -2.98 1.78 -14.12
CA VAL A 238 -2.15 1.25 -15.22
C VAL A 238 -1.86 -0.23 -15.05
N ASP A 239 -1.61 -0.65 -13.81
CA ASP A 239 -1.30 -2.03 -13.47
C ASP A 239 -1.34 -2.24 -11.94
N VAL A 240 -1.24 -3.51 -11.54
CA VAL A 240 -1.07 -3.95 -10.15
C VAL A 240 0.11 -4.93 -10.09
N TRP A 241 1.20 -4.51 -9.43
CA TRP A 241 2.44 -5.28 -9.37
C TRP A 241 2.59 -6.08 -8.08
N ARG A 242 3.04 -7.32 -8.23
CA ARG A 242 3.45 -8.18 -7.12
C ARG A 242 4.96 -8.07 -6.92
N LYS A 243 5.38 -6.90 -6.47
CA LYS A 243 6.79 -6.54 -6.30
C LYS A 243 6.98 -5.90 -4.94
N ASP A 244 8.15 -6.08 -4.36
CA ASP A 244 8.53 -5.28 -3.21
C ASP A 244 8.77 -3.81 -3.61
N TRP A 245 8.97 -2.96 -2.61
CA TRP A 245 9.17 -1.54 -2.86
C TRP A 245 10.40 -1.25 -3.71
N ARG A 246 11.48 -2.04 -3.57
CA ARG A 246 12.73 -1.79 -4.27
C ARG A 246 12.58 -2.14 -5.74
N GLN A 247 12.12 -3.35 -6.02
CA GLN A 247 11.80 -3.80 -7.38
C GLN A 247 10.82 -2.84 -8.06
N THR A 248 9.77 -2.41 -7.34
CA THR A 248 8.80 -1.45 -7.89
C THR A 248 9.46 -0.13 -8.29
N LEU A 249 10.33 0.44 -7.44
CA LEU A 249 10.99 1.71 -7.73
C LEU A 249 12.08 1.58 -8.81
N ASP A 250 12.75 0.43 -8.90
CA ASP A 250 13.76 0.13 -9.93
C ASP A 250 13.12 -0.10 -11.32
N ASP A 251 11.94 -0.73 -11.37
CA ASP A 251 11.29 -1.10 -12.64
C ASP A 251 10.46 0.05 -13.25
N VAL A 252 9.95 0.98 -12.45
CA VAL A 252 9.19 2.14 -12.97
C VAL A 252 9.97 2.95 -14.02
N PRO A 253 11.26 3.29 -13.81
CA PRO A 253 12.11 3.90 -14.82
C PRO A 253 12.22 3.12 -16.12
N GLU A 254 12.24 1.79 -16.06
CA GLU A 254 12.34 0.91 -17.24
C GLU A 254 11.02 0.83 -18.00
N HIS A 255 9.91 0.74 -17.27
CA HIS A 255 8.56 0.60 -17.85
C HIS A 255 7.97 1.94 -18.34
N TYR A 256 8.33 3.06 -17.71
CA TYR A 256 7.78 4.39 -17.99
C TYR A 256 8.84 5.49 -18.11
N PRO A 257 9.94 5.29 -18.88
CA PRO A 257 11.06 6.23 -18.97
C PRO A 257 10.61 7.63 -19.43
N GLN A 258 9.59 7.71 -20.29
CA GLN A 258 9.02 8.95 -20.82
C GLN A 258 8.38 9.86 -19.76
N LEU A 259 8.08 9.34 -18.57
CA LEU A 259 7.50 10.12 -17.48
C LEU A 259 8.57 10.68 -16.53
N LEU A 260 9.80 10.20 -16.62
CA LEU A 260 10.86 10.59 -15.69
C LEU A 260 11.47 11.95 -16.04
N PRO A 261 12.04 12.63 -15.03
CA PRO A 261 11.94 12.35 -13.59
C PRO A 261 10.79 13.13 -12.91
N SER A 262 10.07 13.95 -13.67
CA SER A 262 9.20 15.00 -13.14
C SER A 262 7.70 14.69 -13.18
N ARG A 263 7.26 13.64 -13.89
CA ARG A 263 5.83 13.27 -13.99
C ARG A 263 5.48 12.01 -13.21
N VAL A 264 6.43 11.44 -12.48
CA VAL A 264 6.24 10.31 -11.58
C VAL A 264 6.47 10.74 -10.14
N VAL A 265 5.57 10.35 -9.24
CA VAL A 265 5.76 10.49 -7.80
C VAL A 265 5.49 9.14 -7.14
N ALA A 266 6.39 8.67 -6.28
CA ALA A 266 6.08 7.57 -5.37
C ALA A 266 5.44 8.10 -4.07
N TYR A 267 4.34 7.49 -3.63
CA TYR A 267 3.85 7.62 -2.27
C TYR A 267 4.14 6.34 -1.49
N LEU A 268 4.97 6.44 -0.45
CA LEU A 268 5.43 5.32 0.35
C LEU A 268 4.84 5.40 1.75
N ASP A 269 4.24 4.31 2.21
CA ASP A 269 3.76 4.12 3.58
C ASP A 269 4.24 2.75 4.11
N PRO A 270 5.56 2.61 4.39
CA PRO A 270 6.11 1.34 4.84
C PRO A 270 5.54 0.95 6.22
N PRO A 271 5.66 -0.33 6.62
CA PRO A 271 5.39 -0.76 7.99
C PRO A 271 6.11 0.13 9.02
N TYR A 272 5.48 0.46 10.14
CA TYR A 272 6.06 1.37 11.15
C TYR A 272 7.06 0.69 12.07
N VAL A 273 8.05 1.46 12.55
CA VAL A 273 9.12 0.99 13.45
C VAL A 273 8.54 0.40 14.72
N GLU A 274 7.55 1.03 15.34
CA GLU A 274 6.98 0.56 16.61
C GLU A 274 5.87 -0.51 16.47
N LYS A 275 5.29 -0.72 15.27
CA LYS A 275 4.00 -1.44 15.11
C LYS A 275 3.95 -2.45 13.95
N SER A 276 5.08 -2.77 13.31
CA SER A 276 5.17 -3.60 12.11
C SER A 276 4.60 -5.03 12.31
N SER A 277 5.03 -5.73 13.35
CA SER A 277 4.90 -7.20 13.54
C SER A 277 3.51 -7.77 13.87
N VAL A 278 2.52 -6.90 14.11
CA VAL A 278 1.16 -7.30 14.51
C VAL A 278 0.14 -6.98 13.43
N LEU A 279 0.41 -5.99 12.58
CA LEU A 279 -0.58 -5.37 11.69
C LEU A 279 -0.49 -5.86 10.25
N TYR A 280 0.71 -6.15 9.76
CA TYR A 280 0.95 -6.47 8.35
C TYR A 280 1.40 -7.92 8.19
N ARG A 281 1.00 -8.57 7.09
CA ARG A 281 1.48 -9.91 6.70
C ARG A 281 2.88 -9.86 6.11
N ALA A 282 3.13 -8.84 5.29
CA ALA A 282 4.46 -8.43 4.85
C ALA A 282 4.86 -7.17 5.63
N SER A 283 5.39 -7.36 6.83
CA SER A 283 5.95 -6.33 7.69
C SER A 283 7.47 -6.30 7.55
N PHE A 284 8.13 -5.20 7.93
CA PHE A 284 9.60 -5.25 8.04
C PHE A 284 10.09 -6.15 9.22
N ASP A 285 9.19 -6.78 9.99
CA ASP A 285 9.54 -7.84 10.96
C ASP A 285 10.11 -9.08 10.24
N PRO A 286 11.26 -9.64 10.67
CA PRO A 286 11.80 -10.91 10.19
C PRO A 286 10.85 -12.12 10.28
N ARG A 287 9.72 -12.01 10.97
CA ARG A 287 8.65 -13.03 11.07
C ARG A 287 7.46 -12.79 10.13
N GLY A 288 7.43 -11.69 9.38
CA GLY A 288 6.32 -11.32 8.51
C GLY A 288 6.78 -10.88 7.12
N GLY A 289 6.88 -11.80 6.18
CA GLY A 289 6.88 -11.54 4.73
C GLY A 289 8.14 -10.95 4.10
N TYR A 290 8.82 -9.95 4.66
CA TYR A 290 10.10 -9.50 4.06
C TYR A 290 11.29 -10.39 4.47
N GLY A 291 11.16 -11.18 5.54
CA GLY A 291 12.22 -11.97 6.19
C GLY A 291 12.40 -13.44 5.79
N GLY A 292 11.44 -14.05 5.08
CA GLY A 292 11.39 -15.49 4.79
C GLY A 292 11.33 -16.42 6.03
N ASP A 293 10.89 -17.66 5.87
CA ASP A 293 10.64 -18.63 6.96
C ASP A 293 11.94 -19.33 7.45
N GLY A 294 13.11 -18.89 6.99
CA GLY A 294 14.37 -19.61 7.13
C GLY A 294 14.90 -19.74 8.57
N LEU A 295 14.67 -20.90 9.18
CA LEU A 295 15.61 -21.51 10.12
C LEU A 295 16.94 -21.74 9.37
N GLY A 296 17.90 -20.79 9.41
CA GLY A 296 19.27 -21.12 8.97
C GLY A 296 20.23 -20.05 8.45
N ALA A 297 19.85 -18.77 8.26
CA ALA A 297 20.82 -17.74 7.86
C ALA A 297 20.50 -16.37 8.49
N SER A 298 21.53 -15.57 8.78
CA SER A 298 21.46 -14.27 9.45
C SER A 298 20.38 -13.36 8.83
N ARG A 299 19.22 -13.28 9.51
CA ARG A 299 18.08 -12.44 9.11
C ARG A 299 18.39 -10.96 9.36
N PRO A 300 18.06 -10.05 8.44
CA PRO A 300 17.99 -8.63 8.71
C PRO A 300 16.98 -8.33 9.81
N THR A 301 17.35 -7.41 10.68
CA THR A 301 16.45 -6.83 11.69
C THR A 301 15.48 -5.84 11.02
N ASP A 302 14.34 -5.51 11.66
CA ASP A 302 13.40 -4.48 11.19
C ASP A 302 14.13 -3.17 10.80
N ASP A 303 15.16 -2.81 11.56
CA ASP A 303 15.99 -1.63 11.33
C ASP A 303 16.69 -1.67 9.96
N THR A 304 17.09 -2.87 9.50
CA THR A 304 17.84 -3.03 8.25
C THR A 304 17.00 -2.62 7.04
N LEU A 305 15.73 -3.03 6.96
CA LEU A 305 14.85 -2.68 5.83
C LEU A 305 14.49 -1.18 5.83
N HIS A 306 14.39 -0.56 7.00
CA HIS A 306 14.24 0.89 7.11
C HIS A 306 15.47 1.66 6.64
N LEU A 307 16.67 1.17 6.99
CA LEU A 307 17.95 1.72 6.54
C LEU A 307 18.12 1.56 5.03
N GLU A 308 17.77 0.39 4.47
CA GLU A 308 17.83 0.14 3.02
C GLU A 308 16.88 1.06 2.24
N LEU A 309 15.63 1.21 2.71
CA LEU A 309 14.68 2.14 2.10
C LEU A 309 15.20 3.58 2.14
N ALA A 310 15.71 4.02 3.29
CA ALA A 310 16.25 5.37 3.43
C ALA A 310 17.51 5.60 2.59
N ASP A 311 18.40 4.60 2.48
CA ASP A 311 19.57 4.67 1.61
C ASP A 311 19.15 4.80 0.15
N PHE A 312 18.22 3.97 -0.30
CA PHE A 312 17.67 4.03 -1.66
C PHE A 312 17.03 5.39 -1.95
N LEU A 313 16.11 5.85 -1.11
CA LEU A 313 15.40 7.12 -1.32
C LEU A 313 16.32 8.34 -1.31
N ARG A 314 17.43 8.28 -0.56
CA ARG A 314 18.42 9.37 -0.49
C ARG A 314 19.47 9.33 -1.60
N LYS A 315 19.76 8.18 -2.18
CA LYS A 315 20.91 8.01 -3.08
C LYS A 315 20.58 7.48 -4.47
N LYS A 316 19.47 6.76 -4.64
CA LYS A 316 19.16 5.99 -5.86
C LYS A 316 17.84 6.36 -6.53
N ALA A 317 16.88 6.96 -5.81
CA ALA A 317 15.58 7.28 -6.37
C ALA A 317 15.66 8.21 -7.61
N GLN A 318 15.16 7.73 -8.75
CA GLN A 318 15.22 8.41 -10.04
C GLN A 318 14.05 9.39 -10.29
N PHE A 319 13.02 9.37 -9.44
CA PHE A 319 11.85 10.25 -9.48
C PHE A 319 11.43 10.68 -8.08
N ARG A 320 10.62 11.73 -8.00
CA ARG A 320 10.23 12.38 -6.73
C ARG A 320 9.42 11.40 -5.86
N TRP A 321 9.47 11.60 -4.56
CA TRP A 321 8.78 10.73 -3.60
C TRP A 321 8.23 11.47 -2.40
N LEU A 322 7.22 10.87 -1.78
CA LEU A 322 6.54 11.28 -0.57
C LEU A 322 6.45 10.06 0.36
N LEU A 323 6.96 10.17 1.57
CA LEU A 323 7.03 9.11 2.57
C LEU A 323 6.21 9.52 3.80
N SER A 324 5.25 8.70 4.19
CA SER A 324 4.59 8.79 5.50
C SER A 324 5.16 7.78 6.47
N TYR A 325 5.29 8.18 7.72
CA TYR A 325 5.96 7.39 8.75
C TYR A 325 5.45 7.75 10.15
N ASP A 326 5.66 6.88 11.14
CA ASP A 326 5.45 7.26 12.55
C ASP A 326 6.45 8.33 12.99
N ASN A 327 6.02 9.26 13.86
CA ASN A 327 6.91 10.30 14.38
C ASN A 327 7.88 9.71 15.41
N HIS A 328 8.96 9.10 14.94
CA HIS A 328 10.02 8.55 15.76
C HIS A 328 11.31 9.38 15.61
N PRO A 329 11.95 9.87 16.70
CA PRO A 329 13.11 10.77 16.63
C PRO A 329 14.28 10.24 15.79
N MET A 330 14.49 8.93 15.77
CA MET A 330 15.55 8.29 14.96
C MET A 330 15.48 8.68 13.48
N LEU A 331 14.28 8.89 12.91
CA LEU A 331 14.12 9.21 11.49
C LEU A 331 14.73 10.56 11.13
N THR A 332 14.65 11.54 12.03
CA THR A 332 15.14 12.90 11.82
C THR A 332 16.50 13.16 12.46
N GLN A 333 16.98 12.27 13.32
CA GLN A 333 18.28 12.42 14.01
C GLN A 333 19.38 11.51 13.46
N SER A 334 19.04 10.39 12.81
CA SER A 334 20.04 9.47 12.25
C SER A 334 20.50 9.88 10.85
N GLU A 335 21.83 9.99 10.66
CA GLU A 335 22.47 10.23 9.36
C GLU A 335 22.24 9.10 8.35
N TRP A 336 21.93 7.89 8.86
CA TRP A 336 21.59 6.73 8.04
C TRP A 336 20.14 6.73 7.57
N LEU A 337 19.29 7.52 8.21
CA LEU A 337 17.91 7.77 7.81
C LEU A 337 17.81 9.17 7.21
N TYR A 338 16.87 9.98 7.67
CA TYR A 338 16.52 11.23 7.01
C TYR A 338 17.04 12.46 7.75
N ALA A 339 18.08 12.40 8.59
CA ALA A 339 18.60 13.61 9.26
C ALA A 339 18.98 14.72 8.25
N HIS A 340 19.65 14.34 7.16
CA HIS A 340 20.01 15.28 6.10
C HIS A 340 18.79 15.83 5.34
N ASP A 341 18.94 17.03 4.79
CA ASP A 341 17.93 17.77 4.04
C ASP A 341 18.13 17.66 2.51
N ARG A 342 19.00 16.74 2.06
CA ARG A 342 19.35 16.55 0.66
C ARG A 342 19.69 15.11 0.35
N MET A 343 19.34 14.71 -0.87
CA MET A 343 19.83 13.48 -1.49
C MET A 343 21.32 13.57 -1.82
N THR A 344 22.02 12.43 -1.71
CA THR A 344 23.47 12.28 -1.93
C THR A 344 23.80 11.12 -2.88
N PRO A 345 23.26 11.12 -4.12
CA PRO A 345 23.62 10.12 -5.13
C PRO A 345 25.12 10.14 -5.45
N SER A 346 25.66 8.97 -5.76
CA SER A 346 27.02 8.85 -6.26
C SER A 346 27.15 9.49 -7.64
N LYS A 347 28.37 9.85 -8.06
CA LYS A 347 28.61 10.36 -9.42
C LYS A 347 28.17 9.33 -10.47
N LEU A 348 28.45 8.05 -10.22
CA LEU A 348 28.04 6.95 -11.10
C LEU A 348 26.52 6.91 -11.28
N ASP A 349 25.73 7.05 -10.21
CA ASP A 349 24.26 7.02 -10.30
C ASP A 349 23.70 8.25 -11.03
N CYS A 350 24.32 9.43 -10.83
CA CYS A 350 23.96 10.62 -11.59
C CYS A 350 24.21 10.40 -13.09
N ASP A 351 25.36 9.84 -13.44
CA ASP A 351 25.82 9.72 -14.83
C ASP A 351 25.12 8.57 -15.57
N THR A 352 24.80 7.46 -14.89
CA THR A 352 24.24 6.24 -15.51
C THR A 352 22.72 6.13 -15.40
N LEU A 353 22.15 6.54 -14.27
CA LEU A 353 20.71 6.41 -13.98
C LEU A 353 19.99 7.76 -13.97
N GLY A 354 20.69 8.87 -14.22
CA GLY A 354 20.09 10.21 -14.21
C GLY A 354 19.57 10.65 -12.84
N VAL A 355 20.05 10.03 -11.75
CA VAL A 355 19.59 10.35 -10.39
C VAL A 355 19.90 11.80 -10.05
N ARG A 356 18.90 12.53 -9.54
CA ARG A 356 19.04 13.96 -9.22
C ARG A 356 19.24 14.21 -7.74
N ARG A 357 19.91 15.33 -7.43
CA ARG A 357 20.10 15.82 -6.05
C ARG A 357 18.93 16.70 -5.62
N TRP A 358 17.88 16.12 -5.06
CA TRP A 358 16.76 16.89 -4.51
C TRP A 358 16.96 17.23 -3.04
N ARG A 359 16.36 18.36 -2.62
CA ARG A 359 16.18 18.67 -1.20
C ARG A 359 15.07 17.79 -0.61
N ILE A 360 15.25 17.38 0.64
CA ILE A 360 14.34 16.58 1.44
C ILE A 360 13.69 17.50 2.46
N SER A 361 12.37 17.68 2.34
CA SER A 361 11.54 18.45 3.27
C SER A 361 10.84 17.53 4.24
N LYS A 362 10.59 18.02 5.45
CA LYS A 362 9.97 17.25 6.54
C LYS A 362 8.82 18.04 7.16
N ARG A 363 7.71 17.37 7.51
CA ARG A 363 6.58 17.97 8.22
C ARG A 363 6.03 17.02 9.27
N LEU A 364 5.65 17.56 10.42
CA LEU A 364 4.77 16.86 11.36
C LEU A 364 3.33 17.12 10.96
N VAL A 365 2.57 16.03 10.83
CA VAL A 365 1.16 16.04 10.50
C VAL A 365 0.37 15.69 11.74
N ALA A 366 -0.40 16.66 12.26
CA ALA A 366 -1.31 16.39 13.36
C ALA A 366 -2.47 15.52 12.87
N THR A 367 -2.52 14.27 13.32
CA THR A 367 -3.64 13.38 13.00
C THR A 367 -4.59 13.26 14.20
N ARG A 368 -5.90 13.35 13.92
CA ARG A 368 -6.94 13.09 14.93
C ARG A 368 -7.30 11.61 14.88
N TYR A 369 -6.56 10.76 15.59
CA TYR A 369 -6.92 9.35 15.70
C TYR A 369 -8.19 9.17 16.54
N SER A 370 -9.19 8.47 15.98
CA SER A 370 -10.25 7.84 16.77
C SER A 370 -9.92 6.35 16.92
N ALA A 371 -9.11 5.98 17.90
CA ALA A 371 -8.95 4.56 18.24
C ALA A 371 -10.21 4.11 19.00
N ALA A 372 -10.85 3.03 18.53
CA ALA A 372 -11.92 2.39 19.29
C ALA A 372 -11.31 1.75 20.56
N GLY A 373 -11.71 2.23 21.74
CA GLY A 373 -11.53 1.49 22.99
C GLY A 373 -10.75 2.17 24.14
N ARG A 374 -10.33 3.43 24.02
CA ARG A 374 -9.80 4.19 25.18
C ARG A 374 -10.38 5.61 25.19
N VAL A 375 -10.85 6.05 26.35
CA VAL A 375 -11.29 7.44 26.58
C VAL A 375 -10.04 8.34 26.49
N GLY A 376 -10.05 9.28 25.54
CA GLY A 376 -8.97 10.24 25.31
C GLY A 376 -8.44 10.21 23.87
N LYS A 377 -8.68 11.27 23.10
CA LYS A 377 -8.00 11.51 21.81
C LYS A 377 -6.54 11.82 22.11
N ARG A 378 -5.62 10.86 21.98
CA ARG A 378 -4.19 11.19 21.86
C ARG A 378 -3.94 11.66 20.44
N SER A 379 -3.53 12.92 20.28
CA SER A 379 -2.84 13.37 19.08
C SER A 379 -1.55 12.55 18.96
N ALA A 380 -1.40 11.82 17.86
CA ALA A 380 -0.09 11.30 17.47
C ALA A 380 0.24 11.98 16.15
N ASP A 381 1.38 12.65 16.14
CA ASP A 381 1.89 13.26 14.92
C ASP A 381 2.41 12.14 14.00
N GLU A 382 2.10 12.22 12.71
CA GLU A 382 2.76 11.43 11.68
C GLU A 382 3.85 12.28 11.03
N LEU A 383 4.98 11.66 10.69
CA LEU A 383 6.07 12.34 9.99
C LEU A 383 5.89 12.18 8.48
N LEU A 384 5.87 13.30 7.77
CA LEU A 384 5.87 13.34 6.32
C LEU A 384 7.22 13.81 5.81
N ILE A 385 7.86 13.02 4.95
CA ILE A 385 9.17 13.31 4.36
C ILE A 385 9.03 13.31 2.85
N THR A 386 9.61 14.28 2.14
CA THR A 386 9.42 14.36 0.69
C THR A 386 10.56 15.03 -0.04
N THR A 387 10.76 14.61 -1.29
CA THR A 387 11.61 15.31 -2.26
C THR A 387 10.82 16.25 -3.16
N LEU A 388 9.51 16.44 -2.98
CA LEU A 388 8.74 17.46 -3.70
C LEU A 388 9.34 18.87 -3.49
N PRO A 389 9.16 19.82 -4.43
CA PRO A 389 9.84 21.11 -4.37
C PRO A 389 9.62 21.84 -3.03
N PRO A 390 10.68 22.16 -2.26
CA PRO A 390 10.54 22.67 -0.90
C PRO A 390 9.67 23.92 -0.77
N ALA A 391 9.76 24.83 -1.75
CA ALA A 391 8.98 26.07 -1.79
C ALA A 391 7.46 25.83 -1.90
N THR A 392 7.05 24.62 -2.32
CA THR A 392 5.64 24.24 -2.46
C THR A 392 5.14 23.31 -1.36
N VAL A 393 6.02 22.83 -0.46
CA VAL A 393 5.58 21.95 0.63
C VAL A 393 4.88 22.81 1.70
N PRO A 394 3.56 22.66 1.92
CA PRO A 394 2.81 23.57 2.77
C PRO A 394 3.34 23.58 4.21
N MET A 395 3.18 24.73 4.87
CA MET A 395 3.54 24.93 6.27
C MET A 395 2.42 25.72 6.95
N ASP A 396 1.74 25.08 7.89
CA ASP A 396 0.58 25.61 8.62
C ASP A 396 0.37 24.84 9.93
N GLU A 397 -0.74 25.09 10.64
CA GLU A 397 -1.06 24.41 11.91
C GLU A 397 -1.16 22.88 11.77
N GLN A 398 -1.53 22.38 10.58
CA GLN A 398 -1.65 20.96 10.29
C GLN A 398 -0.32 20.34 9.83
N LEU A 399 0.51 21.10 9.10
CA LEU A 399 1.81 20.70 8.54
C LEU A 399 2.92 21.56 9.16
N ARG A 400 3.42 21.15 10.34
CA ARG A 400 4.42 21.90 11.11
C ARG A 400 5.84 21.42 10.80
N LEU A 401 6.85 22.20 11.17
CA LEU A 401 8.23 21.70 11.19
C LEU A 401 8.40 20.66 12.32
N PRO A 402 9.23 19.61 12.09
CA PRO A 402 9.53 18.60 13.10
C PRO A 402 10.43 19.07 14.24
#